data_AF-A0A353E0L0-F1
#
_entry.id   AF-A0A353E0L0-F1
#
_cell.length_a   1.000
_cell.length_b   1.000
_cell.length_c   1.000
_cell.angle_alpha   90.00
_cell.angle_beta   90.00
_cell.angle_gamma   90.00
#
_symmetry.space_group_name_H-M   'P 1'
#
loop_
_entity.id
_entity.type
_entity.pdbx_description
1 polymer ?
#
loop_
_entity_poly.entity_id
_entity_poly.type
_entity_poly.pdbx_seq_one_letter_code
_entity_poly.pdbx_strand_id
1 'polypeptide(L)'
;FQPLTEPYLRSWGGEWQRRAPVRLVRLKSQAPTEEDPSCVVLSAVLPDPYNLGYQDYRYLALDKVNGHKVVDLPGLKQALESPQEGFHVIEFLPGEAVSKVILDAPLLKDATQRVMFNYRLPTDYVVGEVDLP
;
A
#
# COMPACT_ATOMS: atom_id res chain seq x y z
N PHE A 1 -0.27 2.69 2.62
CA PHE A 1 -0.45 2.47 1.18
C PHE A 1 -0.64 3.79 0.47
N GLN A 2 -0.19 3.91 -0.78
CA GLN A 2 -0.32 5.13 -1.59
C GLN A 2 -0.59 4.77 -3.06
N PRO A 3 -1.28 5.63 -3.83
CA PRO A 3 -1.43 5.41 -5.27
C PRO A 3 -0.08 5.61 -5.97
N LEU A 4 0.21 4.78 -6.98
CA LEU A 4 1.37 4.95 -7.84
C LEU A 4 1.12 6.09 -8.83
N THR A 5 1.55 7.29 -8.44
CA THR A 5 1.41 8.51 -9.24
C THR A 5 2.78 9.10 -9.58
N GLU A 6 2.83 10.00 -10.56
CA GLU A 6 4.07 10.73 -10.83
C GLU A 6 4.50 11.62 -9.65
N PRO A 7 3.60 12.38 -8.97
CA PRO A 7 3.95 13.08 -7.73
C PRO A 7 4.57 12.16 -6.67
N TYR A 8 4.04 10.94 -6.50
CA TYR A 8 4.63 9.96 -5.60
C TYR A 8 6.07 9.60 -6.00
N LEU A 9 6.31 9.32 -7.29
CA LEU A 9 7.66 9.01 -7.79
C LEU A 9 8.62 10.21 -7.69
N ARG A 10 8.13 11.43 -7.87
CA ARG A 10 8.91 12.67 -7.71
C ARG A 10 9.40 12.90 -6.28
N SER A 11 8.86 12.20 -5.28
CA SER A 11 9.38 12.26 -3.90
C SER A 11 10.85 11.80 -3.77
N TRP A 12 11.39 11.08 -4.77
CA TRP A 12 12.81 10.74 -4.85
C TRP A 12 13.71 11.88 -5.40
N GLY A 13 13.16 13.07 -5.67
CA GLY A 13 13.90 14.27 -6.08
C GLY A 13 13.97 14.48 -7.61
N GLY A 14 14.79 15.44 -8.05
CA GLY A 14 14.84 15.88 -9.46
C GLY A 14 15.15 14.76 -10.47
N GLU A 15 15.99 13.80 -10.09
CA GLU A 15 16.37 12.62 -10.91
C GLU A 15 15.57 11.37 -10.52
N TRP A 16 14.29 11.52 -10.15
CA TRP A 16 13.46 10.42 -9.64
C TRP A 16 13.38 9.22 -10.58
N GLN A 17 13.42 9.42 -11.90
CA GLN A 17 13.38 8.33 -12.88
C GLN A 17 14.55 7.34 -12.72
N ARG A 18 15.68 7.82 -12.18
CA ARG A 18 16.88 7.02 -11.90
C ARG A 18 16.97 6.54 -10.46
N ARG A 19 16.36 7.28 -9.51
CA ARG A 19 16.47 7.04 -8.06
C ARG A 19 15.33 6.24 -7.47
N ALA A 20 14.12 6.37 -8.01
CA ALA A 20 12.98 5.60 -7.59
C ALA A 20 13.16 4.12 -7.99
N PRO A 21 12.52 3.18 -7.28
CA PRO A 21 12.55 1.77 -7.64
C PRO A 21 12.15 1.58 -9.10
N VAL A 22 13.05 1.00 -9.92
CA VAL A 22 12.89 0.83 -11.37
C VAL A 22 11.56 0.18 -11.73
N ARG A 23 11.11 -0.77 -10.90
CA ARG A 23 9.85 -1.47 -11.09
C ARG A 23 8.63 -0.56 -10.98
N LEU A 24 8.61 0.35 -10.01
CA LEU A 24 7.54 1.35 -9.86
C LEU A 24 7.55 2.35 -11.02
N VAL A 25 8.73 2.77 -11.48
CA VAL A 25 8.86 3.63 -12.67
C VAL A 25 8.30 2.92 -13.90
N ARG A 26 8.65 1.64 -14.10
CA ARG A 26 8.15 0.83 -15.21
C ARG A 26 6.63 0.68 -15.18
N LEU A 27 6.07 0.28 -14.03
CA LEU A 27 4.61 0.15 -13.86
C LEU A 27 3.89 1.46 -14.17
N LYS A 28 4.44 2.61 -13.76
CA LYS A 28 3.83 3.92 -14.05
C LYS A 28 3.95 4.35 -15.51
N SER A 29 5.02 3.91 -16.20
CA SER A 29 5.32 4.26 -17.60
C SER A 29 4.48 3.48 -18.61
N GLN A 30 3.92 2.34 -18.21
CA GLN A 30 2.91 1.64 -18.98
C GLN A 30 1.62 2.46 -18.93
N ALA A 31 1.03 2.76 -20.08
CA ALA A 31 -0.23 3.51 -20.12
C ALA A 31 -1.30 2.67 -19.41
N PRO A 32 -2.12 3.24 -18.50
CA PRO A 32 -3.17 2.48 -17.85
C PRO A 32 -4.15 1.97 -18.91
N THR A 33 -4.14 0.68 -19.16
CA THR A 33 -5.13 0.01 -20.01
C THR A 33 -6.27 -0.50 -19.13
N GLU A 34 -7.42 -0.86 -19.72
CA GLU A 34 -8.43 -1.66 -18.98
C GLU A 34 -7.80 -2.93 -18.37
N GLU A 35 -6.73 -3.43 -19.00
CA GLU A 35 -5.93 -4.58 -18.55
C GLU A 35 -4.84 -4.24 -17.49
N ASP A 36 -4.47 -2.96 -17.33
CA ASP A 36 -3.42 -2.51 -16.40
C ASP A 36 -3.86 -1.22 -15.68
N PRO A 37 -4.86 -1.31 -14.80
CA PRO A 37 -5.40 -0.14 -14.11
C PRO A 37 -4.39 0.44 -13.12
N SER A 38 -4.66 1.67 -12.65
CA SER A 38 -3.93 2.34 -11.58
C SER A 38 -3.46 1.36 -10.48
N CYS A 39 -2.25 1.55 -9.96
CA CYS A 39 -1.64 0.64 -8.99
C CYS A 39 -1.59 1.28 -7.60
N VAL A 40 -1.82 0.48 -6.55
CA VAL A 40 -1.59 0.88 -5.16
C VAL A 40 -0.28 0.26 -4.67
N VAL A 41 0.52 1.03 -3.95
CA VAL A 41 1.84 0.63 -3.46
C VAL A 41 1.86 0.59 -1.94
N LEU A 42 2.45 -0.46 -1.37
CA LEU A 42 2.93 -0.47 0.01
C LEU A 42 4.17 0.44 0.08
N SER A 43 3.97 1.72 0.39
CA SER A 43 5.07 2.69 0.45
C SER A 43 6.06 2.36 1.58
N ALA A 44 5.54 2.07 2.77
CA ALA A 44 6.31 1.63 3.94
C ALA A 44 5.38 0.91 4.92
N VAL A 45 5.97 0.09 5.79
CA VAL A 45 5.33 -0.47 6.98
C VAL A 45 5.76 0.36 8.19
N LEU A 46 4.80 0.83 8.99
CA LEU A 46 5.09 1.51 10.26
C LEU A 46 5.27 0.44 11.35
N PRO A 47 6.45 0.32 11.98
CA PRO A 47 6.71 -0.75 12.94
C PRO A 47 5.74 -0.78 14.12
N ASP A 48 5.16 -1.95 14.38
CA ASP A 48 4.36 -2.30 15.56
C ASP A 48 4.46 -3.82 15.80
N PRO A 49 4.32 -4.34 17.03
CA PRO A 49 4.32 -5.79 17.27
C PRO A 49 3.34 -6.60 16.38
N TYR A 50 2.24 -5.99 15.94
CA TYR A 50 1.26 -6.58 15.03
C TYR A 50 1.83 -6.96 13.65
N ASN A 51 2.84 -6.24 13.16
CA ASN A 51 3.46 -6.47 11.85
C ASN A 51 4.89 -7.00 11.94
N LEU A 52 5.21 -7.69 13.04
CA LEU A 52 6.52 -8.30 13.26
C LEU A 52 6.91 -9.21 12.08
N GLY A 53 8.11 -9.01 11.55
CA GLY A 53 8.62 -9.71 10.37
C GLY A 53 8.33 -9.03 9.03
N TYR A 54 7.47 -8.01 8.98
CA TYR A 54 7.16 -7.26 7.76
C TYR A 54 7.70 -5.83 7.76
N GLN A 55 8.42 -5.44 8.81
CA GLN A 55 8.81 -4.06 9.14
C GLN A 55 9.66 -3.40 8.04
N ASP A 56 10.49 -4.19 7.34
CA ASP A 56 11.37 -3.69 6.30
C ASP A 56 10.70 -3.61 4.91
N TYR A 57 9.45 -4.05 4.79
CA TYR A 57 8.75 -4.08 3.50
C TYR A 57 8.37 -2.67 3.06
N ARG A 58 8.72 -2.36 1.81
CA ARG A 58 8.51 -1.06 1.19
C ARG A 58 8.54 -1.18 -0.33
N TYR A 59 7.89 -0.25 -0.99
CA TYR A 59 7.87 -0.11 -2.44
C TYR A 59 7.34 -1.33 -3.20
N LEU A 60 6.40 -2.07 -2.59
CA LEU A 60 5.78 -3.25 -3.18
C LEU A 60 4.46 -2.88 -3.85
N ALA A 61 4.28 -3.27 -5.12
CA ALA A 61 3.04 -3.06 -5.84
C ALA A 61 1.98 -4.10 -5.46
N LEU A 62 0.80 -3.63 -5.07
CA LEU A 62 -0.33 -4.45 -4.64
C LEU A 62 -1.00 -5.14 -5.84
N ASP A 63 -1.39 -6.40 -5.65
CA ASP A 63 -2.24 -7.13 -6.59
C ASP A 63 -3.66 -7.28 -6.03
N LYS A 64 -3.79 -8.03 -4.94
CA LYS A 64 -5.07 -8.37 -4.34
C LYS A 64 -5.05 -8.16 -2.84
N VAL A 65 -6.22 -7.88 -2.29
CA VAL A 65 -6.45 -7.95 -0.84
C VAL A 65 -7.69 -8.78 -0.61
N ASN A 66 -7.56 -9.80 0.24
CA ASN A 66 -8.64 -10.72 0.56
C ASN A 66 -9.30 -11.29 -0.71
N GLY A 67 -8.50 -11.64 -1.72
CA GLY A 67 -8.96 -12.22 -2.99
C GLY A 67 -9.55 -11.22 -3.99
N HIS A 68 -9.72 -9.95 -3.62
CA HIS A 68 -10.24 -8.91 -4.49
C HIS A 68 -9.09 -8.15 -5.16
N LYS A 69 -9.16 -7.96 -6.49
CA LYS A 69 -8.20 -7.14 -7.25
C LYS A 69 -8.30 -5.68 -6.78
N VAL A 70 -7.17 -5.08 -6.42
CA VAL A 70 -7.13 -3.69 -5.92
C VAL A 70 -6.39 -2.81 -6.92
N VAL A 71 -7.05 -1.71 -7.32
CA VAL A 71 -6.55 -0.77 -8.33
C VAL A 71 -6.51 0.68 -7.82
N ASP A 72 -7.11 0.93 -6.66
CA ASP A 72 -7.14 2.24 -6.03
C ASP A 72 -7.34 2.12 -4.51
N LEU A 73 -7.22 3.25 -3.82
CA LEU A 73 -7.38 3.29 -2.35
C LEU A 73 -8.82 2.99 -1.89
N PRO A 74 -9.90 3.46 -2.56
CA PRO A 74 -11.25 3.05 -2.22
C PRO A 74 -11.45 1.53 -2.29
N GLY A 75 -10.99 0.89 -3.36
CA GLY A 75 -11.05 -0.57 -3.52
C GLY A 75 -10.22 -1.30 -2.46
N LEU A 76 -9.05 -0.77 -2.09
CA LEU A 76 -8.28 -1.30 -0.96
C LEU A 76 -9.09 -1.28 0.34
N LYS A 77 -9.72 -0.14 0.65
CA LYS A 77 -10.52 0.01 1.87
C LYS A 77 -11.67 -1.00 1.89
N GLN A 78 -12.40 -1.12 0.79
CA GLN A 78 -13.50 -2.08 0.66
C GLN A 78 -13.01 -3.53 0.80
N ALA A 79 -11.88 -3.88 0.17
CA ALA A 79 -11.32 -5.23 0.26
C ALA A 79 -10.94 -5.62 1.70
N LEU A 80 -10.46 -4.65 2.50
CA LEU A 80 -10.16 -4.85 3.92
C LEU A 80 -11.41 -5.08 4.78
N GLU A 81 -12.62 -4.78 4.31
CA GLU A 81 -13.86 -5.07 5.06
C GLU A 81 -14.24 -6.57 5.03
N SER A 82 -13.62 -7.35 4.15
CA SER A 82 -13.95 -8.78 3.91
C SER A 82 -12.77 -9.72 4.18
N PRO A 83 -12.32 -9.90 5.45
CA PRO A 83 -11.22 -10.81 5.78
C PRO A 83 -11.54 -12.27 5.45
N GLN A 84 -10.51 -13.07 5.16
CA GLN A 84 -10.61 -14.49 4.86
C GLN A 84 -10.17 -15.32 6.07
N GLU A 85 -11.05 -16.15 6.59
CA GLU A 85 -10.75 -17.08 7.70
C GLU A 85 -10.12 -16.38 8.93
N GLY A 86 -10.52 -15.13 9.20
CA GLY A 86 -9.99 -14.33 10.32
C GLY A 86 -8.71 -13.55 10.02
N PHE A 87 -8.22 -13.58 8.77
CA PHE A 87 -7.00 -12.90 8.35
C PHE A 87 -7.25 -11.90 7.22
N HIS A 88 -6.47 -10.82 7.21
CA HIS A 88 -6.23 -10.05 6.00
C HIS A 88 -5.09 -10.69 5.22
N VAL A 89 -5.35 -11.03 3.97
CA VAL A 89 -4.36 -11.56 3.04
C VAL A 89 -4.07 -10.48 2.00
N ILE A 90 -2.87 -9.93 2.04
CA ILE A 90 -2.40 -8.86 1.16
C ILE A 90 -1.41 -9.49 0.18
N GLU A 91 -1.76 -9.53 -1.10
CA GLU A 91 -0.96 -10.14 -2.17
C GLU A 91 -0.35 -9.06 -3.07
N PHE A 92 0.91 -9.26 -3.45
CA PHE A 92 1.65 -8.32 -4.29
C PHE A 92 1.83 -8.86 -5.72
N LEU A 93 2.16 -7.97 -6.66
CA LEU A 93 2.31 -8.34 -8.07
C LEU A 93 3.42 -9.40 -8.26
N PRO A 94 3.27 -10.31 -9.26
CA PRO A 94 4.30 -11.32 -9.55
C PRO A 94 5.69 -10.73 -9.81
N GLY A 95 6.70 -11.22 -9.08
CA GLY A 95 8.08 -10.75 -9.18
C GLY A 95 8.42 -9.56 -8.27
N GLU A 96 7.52 -9.16 -7.38
CA GLU A 96 7.89 -8.45 -6.16
C GLU A 96 8.75 -9.35 -5.25
N ALA A 97 9.55 -8.75 -4.37
CA ALA A 97 10.44 -9.49 -3.46
C ALA A 97 9.68 -10.39 -2.46
N VAL A 98 8.40 -10.10 -2.25
CA VAL A 98 7.50 -10.80 -1.34
C VAL A 98 6.20 -11.06 -2.07
N SER A 99 5.65 -12.27 -1.93
CA SER A 99 4.37 -12.62 -2.56
C SER A 99 3.16 -12.16 -1.78
N LYS A 100 3.18 -12.28 -0.44
CA LYS A 100 2.05 -11.91 0.41
C LYS A 100 2.44 -11.52 1.84
N VAL A 101 1.54 -10.80 2.48
CA VAL A 101 1.51 -10.46 3.91
C VAL A 101 0.20 -10.98 4.50
N ILE A 102 0.26 -11.61 5.67
CA ILE A 102 -0.91 -12.14 6.37
C ILE A 102 -1.01 -11.46 7.72
N LEU A 103 -2.18 -10.91 8.06
CA LEU A 103 -2.39 -10.15 9.30
C LEU A 103 -3.67 -10.61 10.00
N ASP A 104 -3.68 -10.72 11.32
CA ASP A 104 -4.88 -11.05 12.09
C ASP A 104 -5.93 -9.94 11.96
N ALA A 105 -7.09 -10.25 11.39
CA ALA A 105 -8.15 -9.26 11.16
C ALA A 105 -8.74 -8.68 12.45
N PRO A 106 -9.01 -9.47 13.52
CA PRO A 106 -9.56 -8.94 14.76
C PRO A 106 -8.65 -7.91 15.45
N LEU A 107 -7.34 -8.02 15.25
CA LEU A 107 -6.34 -7.17 15.92
C LEU A 107 -6.01 -5.90 15.14
N LEU A 108 -6.45 -5.78 13.88
CA LEU A 108 -6.08 -4.67 13.00
C LEU A 108 -6.46 -3.32 13.59
N LYS A 109 -7.68 -3.18 14.12
CA LYS A 109 -8.18 -1.91 14.66
C LYS A 109 -7.33 -1.40 15.82
N ASP A 110 -7.03 -2.28 16.78
CA ASP A 110 -6.23 -1.93 17.95
C ASP A 110 -4.78 -1.61 17.55
N ALA A 111 -4.22 -2.35 16.59
CA ALA A 111 -2.91 -2.05 16.02
C ALA A 111 -2.86 -0.69 15.33
N THR A 112 -3.87 -0.38 14.51
CA THR A 112 -3.98 0.92 13.83
C THR A 112 -4.01 2.06 14.84
N GLN A 113 -4.78 1.95 15.93
CA GLN A 113 -4.84 2.99 16.96
C GLN A 113 -3.49 3.20 17.67
N ARG A 114 -2.77 2.11 18.02
CA ARG A 114 -1.42 2.21 18.59
C ARG A 114 -0.44 2.89 17.64
N VAL A 115 -0.44 2.49 16.37
CA VAL A 115 0.42 3.08 15.34
C VAL A 115 0.09 4.56 15.19
N MET A 116 -1.17 4.94 15.05
CA MET A 116 -1.56 6.35 14.93
C MET A 116 -1.05 7.19 16.11
N PHE A 117 -1.21 6.68 17.34
CA PHE A 117 -0.71 7.35 18.53
C PHE A 117 0.83 7.49 18.52
N ASN A 118 1.56 6.40 18.31
CA ASN A 118 3.03 6.37 18.37
C ASN A 118 3.67 7.24 17.28
N TYR A 119 3.09 7.28 16.08
CA TYR A 119 3.59 8.03 14.93
C TYR A 119 2.89 9.38 14.73
N ARG A 120 2.02 9.80 15.66
CA ARG A 120 1.30 11.09 15.66
C ARG A 120 0.50 11.34 14.38
N LEU A 121 -0.18 10.30 13.90
CA LEU A 121 -1.03 10.38 12.72
C LEU A 121 -2.44 10.83 13.14
N PRO A 122 -3.00 11.89 12.53
CA PRO A 122 -4.33 12.38 12.88
C PRO A 122 -5.46 11.48 12.36
N THR A 123 -5.18 10.68 11.32
CA THR A 123 -6.12 9.77 10.66
C THR A 123 -5.37 8.56 10.10
N ASP A 124 -6.03 7.41 9.99
CA ASP A 124 -5.50 6.18 9.39
C ASP A 124 -5.59 6.17 7.86
N TYR A 125 -6.44 7.01 7.27
CA TYR A 125 -6.51 7.21 5.83
C TYR A 125 -6.86 8.65 5.45
N VAL A 126 -6.50 9.00 4.21
CA VAL A 126 -6.95 10.20 3.51
C VAL A 126 -7.25 9.81 2.07
N VAL A 127 -8.44 10.14 1.57
CA VAL A 127 -8.86 9.90 0.18
C VAL A 127 -9.43 11.22 -0.37
N GLY A 128 -8.73 11.85 -1.32
CA GLY A 128 -9.12 13.13 -1.94
C GLY A 128 -7.99 14.17 -1.98
N GLU A 129 -8.25 15.34 -2.59
CA GLU A 129 -7.38 16.51 -2.46
C GLU A 129 -7.37 16.99 -1.01
N VAL A 130 -6.19 17.08 -0.43
CA VAL A 130 -5.99 17.67 0.89
C VAL A 130 -5.75 19.14 0.66
N ASP A 131 -6.75 19.97 0.98
CA ASP A 131 -6.48 21.37 1.32
C ASP A 131 -5.68 21.33 2.64
N LEU A 132 -4.36 21.28 2.51
CA LEU A 132 -3.47 21.56 3.62
C LEU A 132 -3.52 23.08 3.85
N PRO A 133 -3.83 23.54 5.08
CA PRO A 133 -3.87 24.96 5.40
C PRO A 133 -2.50 25.64 5.25
#